data_AF-B0MWG1-F1
#
_entry.id   AF-B0MWG1-F1
#
_cell.length_a   1.000
_cell.length_b   1.000
_cell.length_c   1.000
_cell.angle_alpha   90.00
_cell.angle_beta   90.00
_cell.angle_gamma   90.00
#
_symmetry.space_group_name_H-M   'P 1'
#
loop_
_entity.id
_entity.type
_entity.pdbx_description
1 polymer ?
#
loop_
_entity_poly.entity_id
_entity_poly.type
_entity_poly.pdbx_seq_one_letter_code
_entity_poly.pdbx_strand_id
1 'polypeptide(L)'
;SGNDNRTFCKENGIETSFTQKGRTGKNEVKNATKRELARVRATAMEGSFGTQKEHYGLRKIAARIKSTEIMLIFFGIHTANVVNLARRESVQVALAA
;
A
#
# COMPACT_ATOMS: atom_id res chain seq x y z
N SER A 1 -14.77 -7.74 -3.65
CA SER A 1 -15.34 -7.77 -2.29
C SER A 1 -14.24 -7.44 -1.28
N GLY A 2 -14.52 -6.64 -0.25
CA GLY A 2 -13.53 -6.36 0.81
C GLY A 2 -13.72 -7.23 2.06
N ASN A 3 -14.57 -8.25 1.99
CA ASN A 3 -14.91 -9.09 3.14
C ASN A 3 -13.85 -10.15 3.40
N ASP A 4 -13.30 -10.75 2.35
CA ASP A 4 -12.31 -11.81 2.45
C ASP A 4 -11.06 -11.31 3.19
N ASN A 5 -10.57 -10.12 2.82
CA ASN A 5 -9.48 -9.44 3.53
C ASN A 5 -9.82 -9.13 5.00
N ARG A 6 -11.07 -8.77 5.30
CA ARG A 6 -11.50 -8.48 6.68
C ARG A 6 -11.56 -9.73 7.53
N THR A 7 -12.09 -10.82 6.98
CA THR A 7 -12.15 -12.13 7.63
C THR A 7 -10.74 -12.63 7.90
N PHE A 8 -9.87 -12.61 6.89
CA PHE A 8 -8.47 -13.01 7.03
C PHE A 8 -7.74 -12.22 8.14
N CYS A 9 -7.84 -10.88 8.14
CA CYS A 9 -7.19 -10.07 9.17
C CYS A 9 -7.75 -10.38 10.56
N LYS A 10 -9.07 -10.61 10.69
CA LYS A 10 -9.69 -10.94 11.97
C LYS A 10 -9.21 -12.30 12.50
N GLU A 11 -9.16 -13.31 11.64
CA GLU A 11 -8.71 -14.67 12.00
C GLU A 11 -7.25 -14.70 12.45
N ASN A 12 -6.41 -13.85 11.85
CA ASN A 12 -4.99 -13.74 12.18
C ASN A 12 -4.69 -12.70 13.29
N GLY A 13 -5.71 -12.10 13.92
CA GLY A 13 -5.51 -11.08 14.96
C GLY A 13 -4.82 -9.80 14.47
N ILE A 14 -4.90 -9.51 13.17
CA ILE A 14 -4.28 -8.35 12.54
C ILE A 14 -5.17 -7.14 12.73
N GLU A 15 -4.67 -6.14 13.45
CA GLU A 15 -5.34 -4.84 13.58
C GLU A 15 -5.31 -4.09 12.25
N THR A 16 -6.45 -3.50 11.87
CA THR A 16 -6.61 -2.85 10.57
C THR A 16 -7.18 -1.45 10.70
N SER A 17 -6.85 -0.59 9.74
CA SER A 17 -7.44 0.74 9.61
C SER A 17 -8.70 0.78 8.72
N PHE A 18 -9.28 -0.37 8.38
CA PHE A 18 -10.42 -0.44 7.45
C PHE A 18 -11.65 0.32 7.96
N THR A 19 -12.34 1.04 7.08
CA THR A 19 -13.62 1.71 7.40
C THR A 19 -14.59 0.71 8.03
N GLN A 20 -15.22 1.06 9.15
CA GLN A 20 -16.16 0.17 9.83
C GLN A 20 -17.42 0.04 8.99
N LYS A 21 -18.05 -1.14 9.01
CA LYS A 21 -19.38 -1.33 8.44
C LYS A 21 -20.44 -1.05 9.51
N GLY A 22 -21.50 -0.35 9.11
CA GLY A 22 -22.59 0.02 10.02
C GLY A 22 -22.20 1.13 11.00
N ARG A 23 -23.02 1.29 12.05
CA ARG A 23 -22.89 2.39 13.01
C ARG A 23 -21.62 2.24 13.85
N THR A 24 -20.83 3.30 13.92
CA THR A 24 -19.61 3.37 14.74
C THR A 24 -19.97 3.28 16.22
N GLY A 25 -19.35 2.33 16.94
CA GLY A 25 -19.46 2.23 18.40
C GLY A 25 -18.51 3.22 19.10
N LYS A 26 -18.80 3.56 20.36
CA LYS A 26 -17.98 4.48 21.17
C LYS A 26 -16.75 3.77 21.79
N ASN A 27 -15.88 3.17 20.97
CA ASN A 27 -14.62 2.63 21.47
C ASN A 27 -13.45 3.54 21.08
N GLU A 28 -13.15 4.51 21.95
CA GLU A 28 -12.14 5.54 21.70
C GLU A 28 -10.72 4.98 21.50
N VAL A 29 -10.33 3.95 22.27
CA VAL A 29 -9.00 3.34 22.15
C VAL A 29 -8.81 2.70 20.77
N LYS A 30 -9.78 1.88 20.32
CA LYS A 30 -9.73 1.27 18.99
C LYS A 30 -9.77 2.33 17.88
N ASN A 31 -10.51 3.41 18.08
CA ASN A 31 -10.56 4.53 17.13
C ASN A 31 -9.20 5.25 17.03
N ALA A 32 -8.49 5.42 18.15
CA ALA A 32 -7.16 6.04 18.17
C ALA A 32 -6.13 5.16 17.43
N THR A 33 -6.09 3.86 17.72
CA THR A 33 -5.20 2.91 17.03
C THR A 33 -5.45 2.91 15.52
N LYS A 34 -6.72 2.90 15.11
CA LYS A 34 -7.11 2.95 13.70
C LYS A 34 -6.64 4.22 12.99
N ARG A 35 -6.75 5.38 13.65
CA ARG A 35 -6.28 6.67 13.13
C ARG A 35 -4.77 6.65 12.93
N GLU A 36 -4.03 6.14 13.91
CA GLU A 36 -2.57 6.06 13.79
C GLU A 36 -2.12 5.08 12.70
N LEU A 37 -2.76 3.90 12.61
CA LEU A 37 -2.51 2.97 11.51
C LEU A 37 -2.80 3.59 10.14
N ALA A 38 -3.86 4.38 10.01
CA ALA A 38 -4.17 5.10 8.78
C ALA A 38 -3.11 6.17 8.48
N ARG A 39 -2.65 6.92 9.49
CA ARG A 39 -1.62 7.95 9.36
C ARG A 39 -0.30 7.35 8.90
N VAL A 40 0.21 6.33 9.59
CA VAL A 40 1.45 5.63 9.25
C VAL A 40 1.37 5.04 7.84
N ARG A 41 0.24 4.41 7.48
CA ARG A 41 0.02 3.91 6.12
C ARG A 41 0.09 5.02 5.08
N ALA A 42 -0.57 6.16 5.31
CA ALA A 42 -0.55 7.29 4.39
C ALA A 42 0.88 7.82 4.20
N THR A 43 1.61 8.05 5.30
CA THR A 43 3.00 8.52 5.26
C THR A 43 3.92 7.54 4.53
N ALA A 44 3.78 6.23 4.78
CA ALA A 44 4.56 5.22 4.08
C ALA A 44 4.27 5.18 2.58
N MET A 45 2.99 5.28 2.20
CA MET A 45 2.58 5.34 0.79
C MET A 45 3.12 6.59 0.10
N GLU A 46 3.03 7.76 0.74
CA GLU A 46 3.57 9.01 0.21
C GLU A 46 5.08 8.93 0.00
N GLY A 47 5.82 8.42 0.99
CA GLY A 47 7.27 8.20 0.87
C GLY A 47 7.62 7.27 -0.29
N SER A 48 6.88 6.16 -0.45
CA SER A 48 7.08 5.23 -1.57
C SER A 48 6.82 5.89 -2.92
N PHE A 49 5.80 6.76 -3.01
CA PHE A 49 5.46 7.47 -4.22
C PHE A 49 6.52 8.53 -4.59
N GLY A 50 7.18 9.13 -3.60
CA GLY A 50 8.36 9.98 -3.80
C GLY A 50 9.48 9.24 -4.55
N THR A 51 9.84 8.04 -4.10
CA THR A 51 10.83 7.19 -4.79
C THR A 51 10.37 6.83 -6.20
N GLN A 52 9.08 6.52 -6.38
CA GLN A 52 8.52 6.18 -7.70
C GLN A 52 8.58 7.34 -8.69
N LYS A 53 8.35 8.57 -8.22
CA LYS A 53 8.52 9.79 -9.02
C LYS A 53 9.96 9.95 -9.51
N GLU A 54 10.94 9.84 -8.61
CA GLU A 54 12.34 10.10 -8.94
C GLU A 54 13.00 8.96 -9.74
N HIS A 55 12.72 7.69 -9.40
CA HIS A 55 13.47 6.55 -9.93
C HIS A 55 12.71 5.68 -10.94
N TYR A 56 11.38 5.82 -11.02
CA TYR A 56 10.55 4.98 -11.89
C TYR A 56 9.76 5.82 -12.92
N GLY A 57 10.24 7.03 -13.21
CA GLY A 57 9.73 7.86 -14.30
C GLY A 57 8.38 8.51 -14.05
N LEU A 58 7.75 8.35 -12.87
CA LEU A 58 6.42 8.91 -12.59
C LEU A 58 6.42 10.43 -12.42
N ARG A 59 7.60 11.07 -12.35
CA ARG A 59 7.72 12.54 -12.36
C ARG A 59 7.52 13.15 -13.75
N LYS A 60 7.70 12.36 -14.82
CA LYS A 60 7.66 12.85 -16.20
C LYS A 60 6.35 12.45 -16.87
N ILE A 61 5.78 13.36 -17.66
CA ILE A 61 4.69 13.05 -18.57
C ILE A 61 5.32 12.43 -19.82
N ALA A 62 5.26 11.10 -19.91
CA ALA A 62 5.92 10.32 -20.96
C ALA A 62 5.00 9.95 -22.14
N ALA A 63 3.70 10.22 -22.04
CA ALA A 63 2.72 9.96 -23.10
C ALA A 63 1.81 11.17 -23.34
N ARG A 64 1.37 11.34 -24.59
CA ARG A 64 0.46 12.43 -25.01
C ARG A 64 -1.02 12.04 -24.92
N ILE A 65 -1.31 10.75 -24.93
CA ILE A 65 -2.68 10.21 -24.86
C ILE A 65 -2.96 9.80 -23.43
N LYS A 66 -4.09 10.25 -22.87
CA LYS A 66 -4.50 9.98 -21.48
C LYS A 66 -4.52 8.48 -21.13
N SER A 67 -5.01 7.61 -22.02
CA SER A 67 -5.04 6.17 -21.77
C SER A 67 -3.63 5.57 -21.67
N THR A 68 -2.72 5.99 -22.55
CA THR A 68 -1.31 5.57 -22.52
C THR A 68 -0.58 6.13 -21.31
N GLU A 69 -0.89 7.36 -20.89
CA GLU A 69 -0.32 7.95 -19.68
C GLU A 69 -0.75 7.19 -18.43
N ILE A 70 -2.04 6.86 -18.30
CA ILE A 70 -2.56 6.01 -17.22
C ILE A 70 -1.86 4.64 -17.23
N MET A 71 -1.67 4.05 -18.41
CA MET A 71 -0.98 2.76 -18.57
C MET A 71 0.49 2.84 -18.14
N LEU A 72 1.21 3.91 -18.51
CA LEU A 72 2.59 4.11 -18.10
C LEU A 72 2.73 4.32 -16.60
N ILE A 73 1.82 5.11 -15.99
CA ILE A 73 1.79 5.29 -14.53
C ILE A 73 1.55 3.95 -13.83
N PHE A 74 0.60 3.16 -14.33
CA PHE A 74 0.32 1.82 -13.82
C PHE A 74 1.57 0.94 -13.84
N PHE A 75 2.22 0.81 -14.99
CA PHE A 75 3.45 0.01 -15.10
C PHE A 75 4.60 0.55 -14.25
N GLY A 76 4.75 1.88 -14.13
CA GLY A 76 5.78 2.48 -13.28
C GLY A 76 5.61 2.14 -11.80
N ILE A 77 4.37 2.25 -11.28
CA ILE A 77 4.04 1.86 -9.90
C ILE A 77 4.26 0.36 -9.69
N HIS A 78 3.77 -0.49 -10.60
CA HIS A 78 3.92 -1.94 -10.48
C HIS A 78 5.38 -2.39 -10.57
N THR A 79 6.18 -1.80 -11.46
CA THR A 79 7.60 -2.10 -11.58
C THR A 79 8.33 -1.79 -10.26
N ALA A 80 8.06 -0.63 -9.66
CA ALA A 80 8.65 -0.28 -8.37
C ALA A 80 8.27 -1.26 -7.25
N ASN A 81 7.01 -1.70 -7.23
CA ASN A 81 6.53 -2.67 -6.25
C ASN A 81 7.17 -4.05 -6.46
N VAL A 82 7.28 -4.53 -7.69
CA VAL A 82 7.90 -5.82 -8.04
C VAL A 82 9.39 -5.81 -7.67
N VAL A 83 10.12 -4.74 -7.99
CA VAL A 83 11.53 -4.61 -7.61
C VAL A 83 11.70 -4.64 -6.09
N ASN A 84 10.84 -3.95 -5.35
CA ASN A 84 10.86 -3.98 -3.88
C ASN A 84 10.53 -5.35 -3.32
N LEU A 85 9.59 -6.08 -3.93
CA LEU A 85 9.25 -7.45 -3.53
C LEU A 85 10.44 -8.39 -3.77
N ALA A 86 11.02 -8.37 -4.96
CA ALA A 86 12.19 -9.19 -5.30
C ALA A 86 13.37 -8.98 -4.35
N ARG A 87 13.64 -7.73 -3.95
CA ARG A 87 14.66 -7.43 -2.93
C ARG A 87 14.34 -8.03 -1.56
N ARG A 88 13.07 -8.04 -1.15
CA ARG A 88 12.67 -8.63 0.13
C ARG A 88 12.81 -10.14 0.10
N GLU A 89 12.37 -10.78 -0.99
CA GLU A 89 12.52 -12.21 -1.19
C GLU A 89 13.99 -12.62 -1.21
N SER A 90 14.86 -11.89 -1.91
CA SER A 90 16.30 -12.20 -1.92
C SER A 90 16.93 -12.12 -0.54
N VAL A 91 16.51 -11.14 0.28
CA VAL A 91 16.99 -11.02 1.67
C VAL A 91 16.49 -12.19 2.52
N GLN A 92 15.23 -12.60 2.38
CA GLN A 92 14.69 -13.74 3.11
C GLN A 92 15.38 -15.05 2.74
N VAL A 93 15.64 -15.27 1.44
CA VAL A 93 16.39 -16.43 0.96
C VAL A 93 17.81 -16.44 1.53
N ALA A 94 18.50 -15.30 1.54
CA ALA A 94 19.85 -15.20 2.11
C ALA A 94 19.89 -15.43 3.62
N LEU A 95 18.84 -15.08 4.37
CA LEU A 95 18.74 -15.34 5.81
C LEU A 95 18.39 -16.81 6.13
N ALA A 96 17.78 -17.52 5.19
CA ALA A 96 17.37 -18.91 5.35
C ALA A 96 18.47 -19.92 4.92
N ALA A 97 19.53 -19.45 4.25
CA ALA A 97 20.70 -20.23 3.83
C ALA A 97 21.81 -20.16 4.89
#